data_AF-U5FA32-F1
#
_entry.id   AF-U5FA32-F1
#
_cell.length_a   1.000
_cell.length_b   1.000
_cell.length_c   1.000
_cell.angle_alpha   90.00
_cell.angle_beta   90.00
_cell.angle_gamma   90.00
#
_symmetry.space_group_name_H-M   'P 1'
#
loop_
_entity.id
_entity.type
_entity.pdbx_description
1 polymer ?
#
loop_
_entity_poly.entity_id
_entity_poly.type
_entity_poly.pdbx_seq_one_letter_code
_entity_poly.pdbx_strand_id
1 'polypeptide(L)'
;MKRFRWMAIIVAMLMVCAGCSEKEKQPTPTDVTKQFLTAIQKQDETALKTSSQWNLASMKSLQMQDEDYIDGIDHELQKAAHDTMYGFQFTIKKETIKDKNAQVAIILKTKDIRNAVKKGMKEAEKKVEKLSKDKNFSDQKAQQEILTTLYTYIRDSKEEKEQTVTISLQQNDGVWIVKKENQELEKALLANGEELIQLIQ
;
A
#
# COMPACT_ATOMS: atom_id res chain seq x y z
N MET A 1 6.63 -66.94 27.57
CA MET A 1 6.48 -66.33 26.22
C MET A 1 5.10 -65.68 25.92
N LYS A 2 4.12 -65.65 26.83
CA LYS A 2 2.81 -64.99 26.56
C LYS A 2 2.71 -63.52 27.05
N ARG A 3 3.56 -63.07 27.98
CA ARG A 3 3.53 -61.70 28.53
C ARG A 3 4.20 -60.63 27.65
N PHE A 4 5.20 -61.01 26.83
CA PHE A 4 5.89 -60.10 25.92
C PHE A 4 5.08 -59.74 24.64
N ARG A 5 4.15 -60.61 24.21
CA ARG A 5 3.30 -60.35 23.03
C ARG A 5 2.22 -59.29 23.28
N TRP A 6 1.82 -59.08 24.54
CA TRP A 6 0.79 -58.09 24.90
C TRP A 6 1.38 -56.68 25.10
N MET A 7 2.64 -56.57 25.56
CA MET A 7 3.32 -55.26 25.66
C MET A 7 3.71 -54.68 24.29
N ALA A 8 4.06 -55.52 23.31
CA ALA A 8 4.40 -55.04 21.96
C ALA A 8 3.20 -54.43 21.21
N ILE A 9 1.98 -54.90 21.47
CA ILE A 9 0.75 -54.42 20.81
C ILE A 9 0.34 -53.05 21.39
N ILE A 10 0.53 -52.82 22.69
CA ILE A 10 0.20 -51.53 23.33
C ILE A 10 1.17 -50.43 22.91
N VAL A 11 2.47 -50.75 22.72
CA VAL A 11 3.46 -49.77 22.23
C VAL A 11 3.27 -49.45 20.75
N ALA A 12 2.82 -50.41 19.93
CA ALA A 12 2.50 -50.17 18.52
C ALA A 12 1.21 -49.35 18.33
N MET A 13 0.26 -49.42 19.26
CA MET A 13 -1.01 -48.66 19.20
C MET A 13 -0.88 -47.21 19.66
N LEU A 14 0.17 -46.87 20.44
CA LEU A 14 0.48 -45.51 20.87
C LEU A 14 1.26 -44.68 19.84
N MET A 15 1.85 -45.31 18.80
CA MET A 15 2.55 -44.59 17.73
C MET A 15 1.65 -44.09 16.59
N VAL A 16 0.36 -44.47 16.56
CA VAL A 16 -0.57 -44.01 15.52
C VAL A 16 -1.24 -42.67 15.86
N CYS A 17 -1.10 -42.19 17.10
CA CYS A 17 -1.71 -40.93 17.56
C CYS A 17 -0.73 -39.75 17.70
N ALA A 18 0.56 -39.93 17.39
CA ALA A 18 1.57 -38.86 17.46
C ALA A 18 1.92 -38.26 16.08
N GLY A 19 1.09 -38.50 15.06
CA GLY A 19 1.29 -38.05 13.68
C GLY A 19 0.30 -37.00 13.16
N CYS A 20 -0.60 -36.50 14.02
CA CYS A 20 -1.25 -35.22 13.76
C CYS A 20 -0.39 -34.12 14.40
N SER A 21 0.80 -33.90 13.84
CA SER A 21 1.29 -32.53 13.84
C SER A 21 0.18 -31.72 13.16
N GLU A 22 -0.41 -30.77 13.86
CA GLU A 22 -1.21 -29.74 13.21
C GLU A 22 -0.32 -29.19 12.10
N LYS A 23 -0.57 -29.61 10.85
CA LYS A 23 0.10 -29.02 9.70
C LYS A 23 -0.23 -27.54 9.83
N GLU A 24 0.79 -26.75 10.14
CA GLU A 24 0.69 -25.31 10.26
C GLU A 24 -0.12 -24.84 9.05
N LYS A 25 -1.33 -24.35 9.33
CA LYS A 25 -2.34 -24.19 8.29
C LYS A 25 -1.79 -23.16 7.31
N GLN A 26 -1.47 -23.61 6.09
CA GLN A 26 -0.91 -22.74 5.07
C GLN A 26 -1.81 -21.50 4.91
N PRO A 27 -1.23 -20.29 4.83
CA PRO A 27 -2.01 -19.05 4.71
C PRO A 27 -3.01 -19.13 3.55
N THR A 28 -4.23 -18.65 3.77
CA THR A 28 -5.22 -18.53 2.69
C THR A 28 -4.85 -17.38 1.74
N PRO A 29 -5.38 -17.34 0.50
CA PRO A 29 -5.18 -16.18 -0.37
C PRO A 29 -5.59 -14.85 0.29
N THR A 30 -6.62 -14.88 1.13
CA THR A 30 -7.04 -13.77 1.99
C THR A 30 -5.95 -13.33 2.97
N ASP A 31 -5.31 -14.28 3.67
CA ASP A 31 -4.20 -13.98 4.59
C ASP A 31 -3.00 -13.38 3.85
N VAL A 32 -2.62 -13.97 2.71
CA VAL A 32 -1.53 -13.47 1.86
C VAL A 32 -1.83 -12.07 1.33
N THR A 33 -3.07 -11.82 0.89
CA THR A 33 -3.51 -10.48 0.45
C THR A 33 -3.38 -9.46 1.57
N LYS A 34 -3.80 -9.82 2.79
CA LYS A 34 -3.68 -8.93 3.97
C LYS A 34 -2.22 -8.63 4.29
N GLN A 35 -1.36 -9.64 4.29
CA GLN A 35 0.08 -9.49 4.55
C GLN A 35 0.72 -8.60 3.49
N PHE A 36 0.42 -8.84 2.22
CA PHE A 36 0.89 -8.05 1.08
C PHE A 36 0.51 -6.57 1.22
N LEU A 37 -0.77 -6.25 1.41
CA LEU A 37 -1.23 -4.85 1.54
C LEU A 37 -0.66 -4.17 2.79
N THR A 38 -0.54 -4.90 3.90
CA THR A 38 0.08 -4.38 5.13
C THR A 38 1.56 -4.09 4.92
N ALA A 39 2.26 -4.94 4.17
CA ALA A 39 3.65 -4.72 3.87
C ALA A 39 3.84 -3.49 2.98
N ILE A 40 2.94 -3.21 2.01
CA ILE A 40 2.96 -1.95 1.24
C ILE A 40 2.83 -0.76 2.19
N GLN A 41 1.85 -0.77 3.10
CA GLN A 41 1.65 0.32 4.08
C GLN A 41 2.88 0.53 4.98
N LYS A 42 3.57 -0.55 5.35
CA LYS A 42 4.77 -0.51 6.19
C LYS A 42 6.07 -0.31 5.41
N GLN A 43 5.99 -0.25 4.07
CA GLN A 43 7.16 -0.17 3.20
C GLN A 43 8.14 -1.34 3.43
N ASP A 44 7.64 -2.52 3.79
CA ASP A 44 8.44 -3.70 4.13
C ASP A 44 8.79 -4.50 2.88
N GLU A 45 9.92 -4.15 2.24
CA GLU A 45 10.41 -4.84 1.05
C GLU A 45 10.62 -6.34 1.24
N THR A 46 11.01 -6.77 2.45
CA THR A 46 11.31 -8.18 2.72
C THR A 46 10.02 -8.98 2.71
N ALA A 47 9.00 -8.52 3.42
CA ALA A 47 7.68 -9.14 3.42
C ALA A 47 7.04 -9.15 2.02
N LEU A 48 7.29 -8.13 1.21
CA LEU A 48 6.77 -8.05 -0.16
C LEU A 48 7.45 -9.05 -1.10
N LYS A 49 8.77 -9.21 -1.02
CA LYS A 49 9.51 -10.24 -1.76
C LYS A 49 9.07 -11.66 -1.39
N THR A 50 8.66 -11.88 -0.14
CA THR A 50 8.19 -13.20 0.33
C THR A 50 6.75 -13.49 -0.12
N SER A 51 5.87 -12.50 -0.13
CA SER A 51 4.42 -12.69 -0.35
C SER A 51 3.95 -12.39 -1.78
N SER A 52 4.83 -11.88 -2.66
CA SER A 52 4.43 -11.32 -3.94
C SER A 52 5.49 -11.42 -5.04
N GLN A 53 5.02 -11.53 -6.27
CA GLN A 53 5.78 -11.31 -7.51
C GLN A 53 5.50 -9.93 -8.12
N TRP A 54 4.78 -9.06 -7.39
CA TRP A 54 4.46 -7.71 -7.83
C TRP A 54 5.71 -6.85 -8.04
N ASN A 55 5.58 -5.84 -8.89
CA ASN A 55 6.68 -4.99 -9.30
C ASN A 55 7.17 -4.12 -8.12
N LEU A 56 8.37 -4.43 -7.61
CA LEU A 56 9.00 -3.67 -6.53
C LEU A 56 9.29 -2.20 -6.92
N ALA A 57 9.45 -1.89 -8.21
CA ALA A 57 9.66 -0.51 -8.65
C ALA A 57 8.43 0.37 -8.34
N SER A 58 7.23 -0.18 -8.48
CA SER A 58 5.96 0.48 -8.17
C SER A 58 5.78 0.74 -6.67
N MET A 59 6.49 -0.01 -5.81
CA MET A 59 6.53 0.32 -4.39
C MET A 59 7.43 1.50 -4.10
N LYS A 60 8.59 1.57 -4.74
CA LYS A 60 9.54 2.67 -4.50
C LYS A 60 8.92 4.02 -4.84
N SER A 61 8.07 4.08 -5.86
CA SER A 61 7.30 5.29 -6.19
C SER A 61 6.24 5.68 -5.15
N LEU A 62 5.89 4.80 -4.22
CA LEU A 62 4.98 5.08 -3.10
C LEU A 62 5.75 5.49 -1.83
N GLN A 63 7.07 5.65 -1.92
CA GLN A 63 7.94 6.00 -0.80
C GLN A 63 8.61 7.33 -1.10
N MET A 64 8.62 8.21 -0.11
CA MET A 64 9.42 9.41 -0.15
C MET A 64 10.86 9.06 0.26
N GLN A 65 11.81 9.30 -0.63
CA GLN A 65 13.24 9.17 -0.39
C GLN A 65 13.83 10.50 0.06
N ASP A 66 15.02 10.48 0.67
CA ASP A 66 15.70 11.71 1.12
C ASP A 66 15.98 12.68 -0.04
N GLU A 67 16.19 12.16 -1.25
CA GLU A 67 16.39 12.93 -2.49
C GLU A 67 15.11 13.57 -3.05
N ASP A 68 13.93 13.15 -2.57
CA ASP A 68 12.64 13.70 -3.01
C ASP A 68 12.25 14.99 -2.27
N TYR A 69 12.93 15.33 -1.16
CA TYR A 69 12.65 16.55 -0.42
C TYR A 69 13.11 17.78 -1.19
N ILE A 70 12.22 18.77 -1.28
CA ILE A 70 12.50 20.05 -1.89
C ILE A 70 13.11 21.00 -0.86
N ASP A 71 14.31 21.49 -1.16
CA ASP A 71 15.03 22.44 -0.31
C ASP A 71 14.23 23.72 -0.04
N GLY A 72 14.26 24.14 1.23
CA GLY A 72 13.57 25.36 1.68
C GLY A 72 12.07 25.18 1.90
N ILE A 73 11.57 23.94 1.92
CA ILE A 73 10.23 23.60 2.38
C ILE A 73 10.34 22.65 3.56
N ASP A 74 9.47 22.84 4.54
CA ASP A 74 9.43 22.01 5.74
C ASP A 74 9.30 20.52 5.40
N HIS A 75 10.25 19.70 5.90
CA HIS A 75 10.32 18.27 5.57
C HIS A 75 9.11 17.51 6.12
N GLU A 76 8.64 17.86 7.33
CA GLU A 76 7.49 17.20 7.95
C GLU A 76 6.20 17.46 7.15
N LEU A 77 6.02 18.68 6.63
CA LEU A 77 4.91 19.04 5.76
C LEU A 77 4.94 18.25 4.46
N GLN A 78 6.10 18.15 3.80
CA GLN A 78 6.23 17.40 2.55
C GLN A 78 5.90 15.92 2.78
N LYS A 79 6.46 15.33 3.84
CA LYS A 79 6.19 13.95 4.22
C LYS A 79 4.71 13.73 4.53
N ALA A 80 4.08 14.61 5.30
CA ALA A 80 2.68 14.48 5.68
C ALA A 80 1.74 14.63 4.46
N ALA A 81 2.07 15.51 3.52
CA ALA A 81 1.32 15.64 2.27
C ALA A 81 1.47 14.37 1.40
N HIS A 82 2.69 13.83 1.29
CA HIS A 82 2.96 12.57 0.59
C HIS A 82 2.19 11.39 1.22
N ASP A 83 2.28 11.23 2.54
CA ASP A 83 1.57 10.18 3.27
C ASP A 83 0.04 10.31 3.13
N THR A 84 -0.48 11.54 3.03
CA THR A 84 -1.90 11.78 2.77
C THR A 84 -2.29 11.40 1.34
N MET A 85 -1.39 11.61 0.38
CA MET A 85 -1.61 11.33 -1.03
C MET A 85 -1.63 9.84 -1.34
N TYR A 86 -0.66 9.08 -0.79
CA TYR A 86 -0.48 7.66 -1.09
C TYR A 86 -0.94 6.73 0.03
N GLY A 87 -1.31 7.28 1.19
CA GLY A 87 -1.92 6.53 2.27
C GLY A 87 -3.26 5.92 1.88
N PHE A 88 -3.47 4.68 2.29
CA PHE A 88 -4.70 3.95 2.00
C PHE A 88 -5.14 3.07 3.16
N GLN A 89 -6.43 2.77 3.19
CA GLN A 89 -7.03 1.73 4.01
C GLN A 89 -7.63 0.66 3.09
N PHE A 90 -7.78 -0.57 3.59
CA PHE A 90 -8.38 -1.64 2.82
C PHE A 90 -9.32 -2.51 3.66
N THR A 91 -10.34 -3.04 3.00
CA THR A 91 -11.23 -4.06 3.57
C THR A 91 -11.34 -5.23 2.60
N ILE A 92 -11.04 -6.43 3.06
CA ILE A 92 -11.21 -7.65 2.26
C ILE A 92 -12.70 -7.99 2.16
N LYS A 93 -13.17 -8.34 0.97
CA LYS A 93 -14.59 -8.68 0.71
C LYS A 93 -14.80 -10.15 0.44
N LYS A 94 -14.32 -10.62 -0.72
CA LYS A 94 -14.61 -11.96 -1.19
C LYS A 94 -13.37 -12.58 -1.80
N GLU A 95 -13.13 -13.82 -1.44
CA GLU A 95 -12.16 -14.70 -2.08
C GLU A 95 -12.88 -15.65 -3.03
N THR A 96 -12.28 -15.88 -4.19
CA THR A 96 -12.70 -16.92 -5.13
C THR A 96 -11.47 -17.74 -5.51
N ILE A 97 -11.49 -19.04 -5.24
CA ILE A 97 -10.41 -19.97 -5.57
C ILE A 97 -10.86 -20.85 -6.73
N LYS A 98 -10.00 -20.97 -7.74
CA LYS A 98 -10.16 -21.91 -8.85
C LYS A 98 -8.81 -22.56 -9.14
N ASP A 99 -8.71 -23.85 -8.80
CA ASP A 99 -7.48 -24.64 -8.89
C ASP A 99 -6.32 -23.95 -8.16
N LYS A 100 -5.21 -23.69 -8.86
CA LYS A 100 -4.02 -22.99 -8.35
C LYS A 100 -4.10 -21.47 -8.48
N ASN A 101 -5.29 -20.90 -8.70
CA ASN A 101 -5.49 -19.45 -8.84
C ASN A 101 -6.51 -18.96 -7.82
N ALA A 102 -6.31 -17.75 -7.33
CA ALA A 102 -7.27 -17.08 -6.48
C ALA A 102 -7.42 -15.62 -6.86
N GLN A 103 -8.61 -15.08 -6.60
CA GLN A 103 -8.92 -13.66 -6.72
C GLN A 103 -9.50 -13.19 -5.39
N VAL A 104 -8.96 -12.12 -4.85
CA VAL A 104 -9.42 -11.49 -3.61
C VAL A 104 -9.88 -10.07 -3.93
N ALA A 105 -11.18 -9.84 -3.84
CA ALA A 105 -11.75 -8.52 -3.97
C ALA A 105 -11.55 -7.72 -2.67
N ILE A 106 -11.05 -6.50 -2.80
CA ILE A 106 -10.88 -5.55 -1.70
C ILE A 106 -11.63 -4.26 -2.01
N ILE A 107 -12.11 -3.56 -0.97
CA ILE A 107 -12.36 -2.13 -1.06
C ILE A 107 -11.08 -1.42 -0.65
N LEU A 108 -10.53 -0.62 -1.55
CA LEU A 108 -9.44 0.29 -1.30
C LEU A 108 -10.01 1.68 -1.06
N LYS A 109 -9.63 2.29 0.06
CA LYS A 109 -10.04 3.64 0.45
C LYS A 109 -8.82 4.54 0.49
N THR A 110 -8.84 5.61 -0.31
CA THR A 110 -7.76 6.61 -0.40
C THR A 110 -8.34 8.01 -0.21
N LYS A 111 -7.46 9.00 0.00
CA LYS A 111 -7.89 10.40 -0.02
C LYS A 111 -8.29 10.82 -1.43
N ASP A 112 -9.31 11.65 -1.54
CA ASP A 112 -9.58 12.43 -2.74
C ASP A 112 -8.93 13.80 -2.56
N ILE A 113 -7.87 14.05 -3.33
CA ILE A 113 -7.10 15.29 -3.24
C ILE A 113 -7.55 16.36 -4.23
N ARG A 114 -8.47 16.04 -5.16
CA ARG A 114 -8.78 16.92 -6.30
C ARG A 114 -9.26 18.29 -5.85
N ASN A 115 -10.16 18.34 -4.88
CA ASN A 115 -10.69 19.59 -4.35
C ASN A 115 -9.65 20.34 -3.50
N ALA A 116 -8.81 19.61 -2.76
CA ALA A 116 -7.71 20.19 -2.00
C ALA A 116 -6.68 20.86 -2.92
N VAL A 117 -6.21 20.18 -3.97
CA VAL A 117 -5.28 20.71 -4.97
C VAL A 117 -5.85 21.95 -5.65
N LYS A 118 -7.09 21.90 -6.15
CA LYS A 118 -7.74 23.06 -6.79
C LYS A 118 -7.83 24.29 -5.87
N LYS A 119 -8.14 24.09 -4.59
CA LYS A 119 -8.19 25.18 -3.60
C LYS A 119 -6.78 25.68 -3.27
N GLY A 120 -5.83 24.77 -3.09
CA GLY A 120 -4.44 25.06 -2.81
C GLY A 120 -3.79 25.91 -3.91
N MET A 121 -4.00 25.55 -5.18
CA MET A 121 -3.49 26.32 -6.33
C MET A 121 -4.07 27.74 -6.36
N LYS A 122 -5.39 27.89 -6.19
CA LYS A 122 -6.02 29.23 -6.14
C LYS A 122 -5.52 30.08 -4.98
N GLU A 123 -5.23 29.47 -3.83
CA GLU A 123 -4.69 30.19 -2.68
C GLU A 123 -3.21 30.55 -2.89
N ALA A 124 -2.43 29.64 -3.46
CA ALA A 124 -1.05 29.87 -3.84
C ALA A 124 -0.92 31.05 -4.81
N GLU A 125 -1.74 31.11 -5.87
CA GLU A 125 -1.80 32.22 -6.82
C GLU A 125 -2.01 33.57 -6.11
N LYS A 126 -3.01 33.65 -5.22
CA LYS A 126 -3.29 34.88 -4.46
C LYS A 126 -2.13 35.29 -3.57
N LYS A 127 -1.44 34.34 -2.94
CA LYS A 127 -0.30 34.63 -2.08
C LYS A 127 0.91 35.09 -2.88
N VAL A 128 1.17 34.47 -4.02
CA VAL A 128 2.23 34.90 -4.95
C VAL A 128 1.94 36.31 -5.49
N GLU A 129 0.69 36.62 -5.86
CA GLU A 129 0.31 37.98 -6.30
C GLU A 129 0.52 39.05 -5.22
N LYS A 130 0.37 38.67 -3.94
CA LYS A 130 0.72 39.57 -2.82
C LYS A 130 2.24 39.70 -2.67
N LEU A 131 2.97 38.58 -2.75
CA LEU A 131 4.43 38.55 -2.65
C LEU A 131 5.12 39.30 -3.80
N SER A 132 4.54 39.30 -5.01
CA SER A 132 5.10 39.99 -6.17
C SER A 132 5.13 41.51 -6.01
N LYS A 133 4.46 42.05 -5.00
CA LYS A 133 4.47 43.48 -4.63
C LYS A 133 5.61 43.82 -3.66
N ASP A 134 6.32 42.83 -3.13
CA ASP A 134 7.51 43.01 -2.29
C ASP A 134 8.73 43.35 -3.14
N LYS A 135 9.56 44.29 -2.67
CA LYS A 135 10.83 44.67 -3.30
C LYS A 135 11.85 43.52 -3.30
N ASN A 136 11.71 42.56 -2.39
CA ASN A 136 12.59 41.40 -2.26
C ASN A 136 11.96 40.13 -2.87
N PHE A 137 11.03 40.28 -3.81
CA PHE A 137 10.43 39.16 -4.55
C PHE A 137 11.51 38.41 -5.33
N SER A 138 11.39 37.08 -5.35
CA SER A 138 12.20 36.21 -6.20
C SER A 138 11.38 34.99 -6.61
N ASP A 139 11.74 34.40 -7.74
CA ASP A 139 11.09 33.19 -8.25
C ASP A 139 11.20 32.04 -7.25
N GLN A 140 12.33 31.94 -6.54
CA GLN A 140 12.53 30.95 -5.48
C GLN A 140 11.51 31.10 -4.34
N LYS A 141 11.25 32.34 -3.89
CA LYS A 141 10.23 32.60 -2.84
C LYS A 141 8.83 32.29 -3.35
N ALA A 142 8.55 32.60 -4.62
CA ALA A 142 7.26 32.26 -5.23
C ALA A 142 7.06 30.74 -5.28
N GLN A 143 8.06 29.98 -5.72
CA GLN A 143 8.01 28.52 -5.76
C GLN A 143 7.82 27.90 -4.38
N GLN A 144 8.56 28.39 -3.37
CA GLN A 144 8.41 27.94 -1.98
C GLN A 144 7.00 28.19 -1.44
N GLU A 145 6.41 29.37 -1.70
CA GLU A 145 5.05 29.68 -1.25
C GLU A 145 3.99 28.82 -1.96
N ILE A 146 4.15 28.58 -3.27
CA ILE A 146 3.25 27.72 -4.04
C ILE A 146 3.25 26.31 -3.46
N LEU A 147 4.43 25.70 -3.35
CA LEU A 147 4.58 24.32 -2.90
C LEU A 147 4.17 24.16 -1.43
N THR A 148 4.57 25.09 -0.54
CA THR A 148 4.16 25.07 0.87
C THR A 148 2.64 25.16 1.01
N THR A 149 2.00 26.04 0.23
CA THR A 149 0.55 26.17 0.23
C THR A 149 -0.11 24.91 -0.29
N LEU A 150 0.37 24.37 -1.42
CA LEU A 150 -0.18 23.17 -2.03
C LEU A 150 -0.07 21.94 -1.09
N TYR A 151 1.11 21.71 -0.50
CA TYR A 151 1.32 20.62 0.45
C TYR A 151 0.44 20.76 1.69
N THR A 152 0.23 21.98 2.19
CA THR A 152 -0.68 22.22 3.32
C THR A 152 -2.10 21.77 2.99
N TYR A 153 -2.62 22.14 1.82
CA TYR A 153 -3.96 21.74 1.39
C TYR A 153 -4.06 20.23 1.16
N ILE A 154 -3.04 19.60 0.59
CA ILE A 154 -3.02 18.14 0.39
C ILE A 154 -3.03 17.42 1.74
N ARG A 155 -2.12 17.78 2.66
CA ARG A 155 -2.04 17.23 4.03
C ARG A 155 -3.38 17.34 4.76
N ASP A 156 -4.05 18.47 4.63
CA ASP A 156 -5.30 18.75 5.34
C ASP A 156 -6.53 18.14 4.64
N SER A 157 -6.36 17.40 3.54
CA SER A 157 -7.47 16.77 2.83
C SER A 157 -8.18 15.71 3.68
N LYS A 158 -9.50 15.84 3.76
CA LYS A 158 -10.38 14.92 4.49
C LYS A 158 -11.27 14.10 3.59
N GLU A 159 -11.48 14.55 2.36
CA GLU A 159 -12.32 13.86 1.38
C GLU A 159 -11.71 12.50 1.02
N GLU A 160 -12.55 11.50 0.86
CA GLU A 160 -12.16 10.11 0.67
C GLU A 160 -12.91 9.53 -0.52
N LYS A 161 -12.23 8.65 -1.25
CA LYS A 161 -12.82 7.87 -2.34
C LYS A 161 -12.57 6.39 -2.09
N GLU A 162 -13.52 5.57 -2.51
CA GLU A 162 -13.45 4.12 -2.43
C GLU A 162 -13.54 3.52 -3.81
N GLN A 163 -12.77 2.46 -4.04
CA GLN A 163 -12.87 1.65 -5.24
C GLN A 163 -12.69 0.18 -4.89
N THR A 164 -13.38 -0.68 -5.65
CA THR A 164 -13.17 -2.13 -5.53
C THR A 164 -12.05 -2.54 -6.47
N VAL A 165 -11.06 -3.25 -5.94
CA VAL A 165 -9.92 -3.76 -6.69
C VAL A 165 -9.85 -5.27 -6.49
N THR A 166 -9.51 -6.01 -7.54
CA THR A 166 -9.28 -7.46 -7.43
C THR A 166 -7.80 -7.76 -7.43
N ILE A 167 -7.32 -8.44 -6.40
CA ILE A 167 -5.94 -8.91 -6.30
C ILE A 167 -5.90 -10.36 -6.76
N SER A 168 -5.04 -10.63 -7.74
CA SER A 168 -4.83 -11.96 -8.29
C SER A 168 -3.65 -12.66 -7.62
N LEU A 169 -3.85 -13.91 -7.21
CA LEU A 169 -2.85 -14.78 -6.59
C LEU A 169 -2.73 -16.10 -7.36
N GLN A 170 -1.60 -16.76 -7.19
CA GLN A 170 -1.37 -18.13 -7.63
C GLN A 170 -0.72 -18.99 -6.55
N GLN A 171 -0.94 -20.29 -6.64
CA GLN A 171 -0.33 -21.26 -5.76
C GLN A 171 0.90 -21.88 -6.43
N ASN A 172 2.07 -21.65 -5.84
CA ASN A 172 3.36 -22.23 -6.23
C ASN A 172 3.80 -23.17 -5.12
N ASP A 173 3.98 -24.47 -5.45
CA ASP A 173 4.41 -25.51 -4.49
C ASP A 173 3.59 -25.56 -3.18
N GLY A 174 2.28 -25.30 -3.29
CA GLY A 174 1.35 -25.30 -2.15
C GLY A 174 1.24 -23.96 -1.42
N VAL A 175 2.08 -22.96 -1.76
CA VAL A 175 2.11 -21.64 -1.15
C VAL A 175 1.45 -20.60 -2.06
N TRP A 176 0.56 -19.78 -1.51
CA TRP A 176 -0.08 -18.68 -2.26
C TRP A 176 0.83 -17.47 -2.35
N ILE A 177 0.91 -16.86 -3.53
CA ILE A 177 1.72 -15.68 -3.82
C ILE A 177 0.91 -14.72 -4.69
N VAL A 178 0.98 -13.41 -4.38
CA VAL A 178 0.38 -12.37 -5.23
C VAL A 178 1.08 -12.34 -6.58
N LYS A 179 0.30 -12.37 -7.67
CA LYS A 179 0.84 -12.35 -9.04
C LYS A 179 1.51 -11.03 -9.38
N LYS A 180 2.36 -11.04 -10.41
CA LYS A 180 2.94 -9.82 -10.96
C LYS A 180 1.87 -8.90 -11.54
N GLU A 181 0.87 -9.48 -12.22
CA GLU A 181 -0.18 -8.75 -12.93
C GLU A 181 -1.29 -8.28 -11.96
N ASN A 182 -1.07 -7.13 -11.33
CA ASN A 182 -2.05 -6.45 -10.47
C ASN A 182 -2.13 -4.94 -10.80
N GLN A 183 -2.24 -4.62 -12.10
CA GLN A 183 -2.24 -3.24 -12.61
C GLN A 183 -3.39 -2.38 -12.06
N GLU A 184 -4.55 -2.98 -11.79
CA GLU A 184 -5.68 -2.25 -11.18
C GLU A 184 -5.31 -1.70 -9.81
N LEU A 185 -4.60 -2.50 -8.99
CA LEU A 185 -4.12 -2.06 -7.68
C LEU A 185 -3.06 -0.97 -7.81
N GLU A 186 -2.11 -1.14 -8.72
CA GLU A 186 -1.05 -0.16 -8.96
C GLU A 186 -1.64 1.19 -9.37
N LYS A 187 -2.53 1.20 -10.37
CA LYS A 187 -3.24 2.40 -10.79
C LYS A 187 -4.06 3.01 -9.65
N ALA A 188 -4.72 2.17 -8.85
CA ALA A 188 -5.52 2.62 -7.72
C ALA A 188 -4.69 3.32 -6.64
N LEU A 189 -3.48 2.81 -6.36
CA LEU A 189 -2.54 3.39 -5.39
C LEU A 189 -1.86 4.67 -5.91
N LEU A 190 -1.56 4.74 -7.21
CA LEU A 190 -0.87 5.88 -7.84
C LEU A 190 -1.81 6.98 -8.34
N ALA A 191 -3.12 6.74 -8.33
CA ALA A 191 -4.12 7.66 -8.90
C ALA A 191 -3.98 9.11 -8.43
N ASN A 192 -3.68 9.32 -7.15
CA ASN A 192 -3.52 10.69 -6.63
C ASN A 192 -2.29 11.41 -7.19
N GLY A 193 -1.18 10.70 -7.42
CA GLY A 193 -0.01 11.27 -8.08
C GLY A 193 -0.29 11.63 -9.54
N GLU A 194 -0.96 10.74 -10.27
CA GLU A 194 -1.40 11.00 -11.66
C GLU A 194 -2.37 12.18 -11.75
N GLU A 195 -3.34 12.25 -10.82
CA GLU A 195 -4.31 13.35 -10.76
C GLU A 195 -3.63 14.69 -10.42
N LEU A 196 -2.63 14.71 -9.54
CA LEU A 196 -1.87 15.92 -9.24
C LEU A 196 -1.20 16.47 -10.50
N ILE A 197 -0.51 15.63 -11.27
CA ILE A 197 0.17 16.03 -12.51
C ILE A 197 -0.84 16.65 -13.49
N GLN A 198 -2.03 16.07 -13.64
CA GLN A 198 -3.07 16.59 -14.53
C GLN A 198 -3.67 17.92 -14.08
N LEU A 199 -3.65 18.22 -12.77
CA LEU A 199 -4.26 19.43 -12.21
C LEU A 199 -3.32 20.64 -12.20
N ILE A 200 -2.01 20.41 -12.34
CA ILE A 200 -0.99 21.47 -12.32
C ILE A 200 -0.42 21.79 -13.70
N GLN A 201 -0.82 21.03 -14.73
CA GLN A 201 -0.58 21.32 -16.15
C GLN A 201 -1.61 22.32 -16.69
#